data_AF-A0A938ZN07-F1
#
_entry.id   AF-A0A938ZN07-F1
#
_cell.length_a   1.000
_cell.length_b   1.000
_cell.length_c   1.000
_cell.angle_alpha   90.00
_cell.angle_beta   90.00
_cell.angle_gamma   90.00
#
_symmetry.space_group_name_H-M   'P 1'
#
loop_
_entity.id
_entity.type
_entity.pdbx_description
1 polymer ?
#
loop_
_entity_poly.entity_id
_entity_poly.type
_entity_poly.pdbx_seq_one_letter_code
_entity_poly.pdbx_strand_id
1 'polypeptide(L)' 'MKLFNNLRTPALLQILQLIAEPTKFLENNAAKYGDVFTVQVMGLKSPPIVFFSHPCTQIRF' A
#
# COMPACT_ATOMS: atom_id res chain seq x y z
N MET A 1 0.46 17.12 1.97
CA MET A 1 0.07 15.71 1.74
C MET A 1 -1.27 15.45 2.41
N LYS A 2 -2.30 15.03 1.66
CA LYS A 2 -3.59 14.61 2.23
C LYS A 2 -3.41 13.22 2.85
N LEU A 3 -3.42 13.14 4.17
CA LEU A 3 -3.37 11.88 4.90
C LEU A 3 -4.73 11.18 4.68
N PHE A 4 -4.75 10.16 3.82
CA PHE A 4 -5.97 9.40 3.51
C PHE A 4 -6.40 8.57 4.72
N ASN A 5 -7.18 9.19 5.60
CA ASN A 5 -7.73 8.59 6.82
C ASN A 5 -8.97 7.72 6.55
N ASN A 6 -8.92 6.82 5.57
CA ASN A 6 -10.07 5.98 5.21
C ASN A 6 -9.68 4.59 4.65
N LEU A 7 -8.68 3.95 5.24
CA LEU A 7 -8.46 2.51 5.03
C LEU A 7 -9.59 1.75 5.75
N ARG A 8 -10.73 1.55 5.07
CA ARG A 8 -11.90 0.80 5.56
C ARG A 8 -11.63 -0.69 5.81
N THR A 9 -10.44 -1.17 5.48
CA THR A 9 -10.04 -2.56 5.67
C THR A 9 -9.27 -2.69 7.00
N PRO A 10 -9.70 -3.57 7.94
CA PRO A 10 -8.96 -3.80 9.18
C PRO A 10 -7.50 -4.16 8.90
N ALA A 11 -6.56 -3.57 9.64
CA ALA A 11 -5.11 -3.73 9.38
C ALA A 11 -4.67 -5.20 9.30
N LEU A 12 -5.23 -6.08 10.14
CA LEU A 12 -4.93 -7.51 10.13
C LEU A 12 -5.36 -8.19 8.82
N LEU A 13 -6.50 -7.79 8.25
CA LEU A 13 -7.01 -8.37 7.01
C LEU A 13 -6.15 -7.94 5.81
N GLN A 14 -5.64 -6.70 5.81
CA GLN A 14 -4.69 -6.25 4.78
C GLN A 14 -3.37 -7.04 4.85
N ILE A 15 -2.89 -7.32 6.06
CA ILE A 15 -1.67 -8.12 6.28
C ILE A 15 -1.87 -9.55 5.78
N LEU A 16 -2.99 -10.18 6.13
CA LEU A 16 -3.32 -11.53 5.66
C LEU A 16 -3.44 -11.58 4.14
N GLN A 17 -4.07 -10.59 3.51
CA GLN A 17 -4.16 -10.50 2.05
C GLN A 17 -2.80 -10.32 1.38
N LEU A 18 -1.93 -9.49 1.96
CA LEU A 18 -0.56 -9.31 1.46
C LEU A 18 0.26 -10.61 1.55
N ILE A 19 0.10 -11.39 2.63
CA ILE A 19 0.84 -12.66 2.80
C ILE A 19 0.29 -13.75 1.88
N ALA A 20 -1.04 -13.86 1.76
CA ALA A 20 -1.70 -14.93 1.02
C ALA A 20 -1.61 -14.73 -0.50
N GLU A 21 -1.80 -13.50 -0.99
CA GLU A 21 -1.84 -13.17 -2.42
C GLU A 21 -1.10 -11.84 -2.71
N PRO A 22 0.23 -11.78 -2.51
CA PRO A 22 1.00 -10.52 -2.53
C PRO A 22 0.86 -9.74 -3.83
N THR A 23 0.98 -10.39 -4.99
CA THR A 23 0.93 -9.73 -6.30
C THR A 23 -0.44 -9.11 -6.56
N LYS A 24 -1.52 -9.87 -6.30
CA LYS A 24 -2.89 -9.41 -6.49
C LYS A 24 -3.28 -8.30 -5.53
N PHE A 25 -2.77 -8.35 -4.29
CA PHE A 25 -2.91 -7.24 -3.34
C PHE A 25 -2.28 -5.96 -3.92
N LEU A 26 -1.05 -6.03 -4.43
CA LEU A 26 -0.36 -4.88 -5.01
C LEU A 26 -1.06 -4.37 -6.28
N GLU A 27 -1.51 -5.25 -7.17
CA GLU A 27 -2.29 -4.91 -8.37
C GLU A 27 -3.59 -4.18 -8.02
N ASN A 28 -4.35 -4.70 -7.04
CA ASN A 28 -5.59 -4.06 -6.59
C ASN A 28 -5.36 -2.68 -5.99
N ASN A 29 -4.27 -2.50 -5.22
CA ASN A 29 -3.93 -1.21 -4.65
C ASN A 29 -3.45 -0.22 -5.72
N ALA A 30 -2.65 -0.68 -6.70
CA ALA A 30 -2.24 0.14 -7.84
C ALA A 30 -3.44 0.59 -8.66
N ALA A 31 -4.39 -0.31 -8.95
CA ALA A 31 -5.61 0.02 -9.67
C ALA A 31 -6.51 1.01 -8.91
N LYS A 32 -6.50 0.96 -7.56
CA LYS A 32 -7.35 1.78 -6.70
C LYS A 32 -6.77 3.14 -6.35
N TYR A 33 -5.46 3.22 -6.13
CA TYR A 33 -4.78 4.41 -5.61
C TYR A 33 -3.77 5.02 -6.58
N GLY A 34 -3.51 4.37 -7.72
CA GLY A 34 -2.55 4.80 -8.72
C GLY A 34 -1.15 4.23 -8.48
N ASP A 35 -0.19 4.75 -9.24
CA ASP A 35 1.15 4.15 -9.36
C ASP A 35 1.99 4.17 -8.09
N VAL A 36 1.72 5.15 -7.24
CA VAL A 36 2.38 5.34 -5.96
C VAL A 36 1.33 5.28 -4.87
N PHE A 37 1.45 4.29 -4.00
CA PHE A 37 0.54 4.11 -2.88
C PHE A 37 1.27 3.71 -1.61
N THR A 38 0.60 3.90 -0.48
CA THR A 38 1.16 3.70 0.85
C THR A 38 0.37 2.66 1.61
N VAL A 39 1.04 1.69 2.22
CA VAL A 39 0.42 0.62 2.99
C VAL A 39 1.02 0.54 4.40
N GLN A 40 0.16 0.38 5.40
CA GLN A 40 0.54 0.23 6.80
C GLN A 40 0.35 -1.24 7.24
N VAL A 41 1.35 -2.08 6.95
CA VAL A 41 1.28 -3.54 7.15
C VAL A 41 1.89 -4.05 8.46
N MET A 42 2.43 -3.19 9.32
CA MET A 42 3.01 -3.61 10.62
C MET A 42 2.43 -2.82 11.80
N GLY A 43 1.17 -2.40 11.70
CA GLY A 43 0.48 -1.62 12.72
C GLY A 43 0.86 -0.14 12.74
N LEU A 44 0.14 0.65 13.55
CA LEU A 44 0.21 2.12 13.57
C LEU A 44 1.58 2.70 14.01
N LYS A 45 2.44 1.89 14.63
CA LYS A 45 3.77 2.30 15.09
C LYS A 45 4.88 2.02 14.06
N SER A 46 4.57 1.29 12.99
CA SER A 46 5.53 1.04 11.92
C SER A 46 5.59 2.24 10.97
N PRO A 47 6.76 2.56 10.38
CA PRO A 47 6.78 3.49 9.27
C PRO A 47 5.97 2.93 8.10
N PRO A 48 5.16 3.75 7.43
CA PRO A 48 4.39 3.30 6.28
C PRO A 48 5.33 2.92 5.11
N ILE A 49 4.97 1.87 4.36
CA ILE A 49 5.73 1.43 3.20
C ILE A 49 5.15 2.08 1.95
N VAL A 50 6.00 2.69 1.14
CA VAL A 50 5.64 3.26 -0.17
C VAL A 50 5.92 2.23 -1.25
N PHE A 51 4.92 1.92 -2.05
CA PHE A 51 5.01 1.02 -3.19
C PHE A 51 4.96 1.80 -4.50
N PHE A 52 5.73 1.33 -5.48
CA PHE A 52 5.78 1.83 -6.85
C PHE A 52 5.36 0.68 -7.78
N SER A 53 4.21 0.80 -8.44
CA SER A 53 3.72 -0.24 -9.36
C SER A 53 4.40 -0.21 -10.72
N HIS A 54 4.96 0.95 -11.11
CA HIS A 54 5.62 1.13 -12.41
C HIS A 54 7.14 1.27 -12.26
N PRO A 55 7.93 0.50 -13.04
CA PRO A 55 9.39 0.46 -12.92
C PRO A 55 10.09 1.76 -13.31
N CYS A 56 9.44 2.63 -14.10
CA CYS A 56 9.98 3.92 -14.52
C CYS A 56 9.69 5.06 -13.53
N THR A 57 9.08 4.78 -12.38
CA THR A 57 8.75 5.83 -11.41
C THR A 57 10.03 6.34 -10.76
N GLN A 58 10.50 7.51 -11.20
CA GLN A 58 11.75 8.11 -10.72
C GLN A 58 11.51 8.86 -9.41
N ILE A 59 12.15 8.40 -8.33
CA ILE A 59 12.09 9.06 -7.03
C ILE A 59 12.97 10.32 -7.07
N ARG A 60 12.37 11.51 -6.91
CA ARG A 60 13.11 12.75 -6.68
C ARG A 60 13.11 13.07 -5.18
N PHE A 61 14.29 13.12 -4.58
CA PHE A 61 14.51 13.53 -3.19
C PHE A 61 14.79 15.03 -3.11
#